data_AF-A0A3N5UGI3-F1
#
_entry.id   AF-A0A3N5UGI3-F1
#
_cell.length_a   1.000
_cell.length_b   1.000
_cell.length_c   1.000
_cell.angle_alpha   90.00
_cell.angle_beta   90.00
_cell.angle_gamma   90.00
#
_symmetry.space_group_name_H-M   'P 1'
#
loop_
_entity.id
_entity.type
_entity.pdbx_description
1 polymer ?
#
loop_
_entity_poly.entity_id
_entity_poly.type
_entity_poly.pdbx_seq_one_letter_code
_entity_poly.pdbx_strand_id
1 'polypeptide(L)'
;KTAAPFLEYAYGGGYHGASEGYACGRHLMAVMPDARAVKCGFYSDKTLGDARISLKDCWLRMEHIPIDKLECRDCSAMKECRGGCRFRAPHLLAPDPAMCCFYGIG
;
A
#
# COMPACT_ATOMS: atom_id res chain seq x y z
N LYS A 1 10.65 -1.43 -17.95
CA LYS A 1 11.79 -1.96 -17.17
C LYS A 1 12.89 -0.92 -16.94
N THR A 2 13.17 -0.02 -17.90
CA THR A 2 14.23 1.01 -17.83
C THR A 2 14.15 1.98 -16.63
N ALA A 3 12.95 2.26 -16.09
CA ALA A 3 12.79 3.18 -14.97
C ALA A 3 12.81 2.50 -13.57
N ALA A 4 12.74 1.17 -13.50
CA ALA A 4 12.57 0.47 -12.23
C ALA A 4 13.76 0.65 -11.26
N PRO A 5 15.04 0.63 -11.69
CA PRO A 5 16.16 0.83 -10.78
C PRO A 5 16.09 2.14 -9.99
N PHE A 6 15.55 3.21 -10.59
CA PHE A 6 15.44 4.51 -9.93
C PHE A 6 14.47 4.55 -8.74
N LEU A 7 13.71 3.47 -8.49
CA LEU A 7 12.93 3.32 -7.26
C LEU A 7 13.82 3.28 -6.00
N GLU A 8 15.11 3.00 -6.13
CA GLU A 8 16.07 3.12 -5.01
C GLU A 8 16.16 4.55 -4.46
N TYR A 9 15.90 5.56 -5.30
CA TYR A 9 15.89 6.96 -4.92
C TYR A 9 14.50 7.45 -4.47
N ALA A 10 13.52 6.54 -4.38
CA ALA A 10 12.18 6.90 -3.94
C ALA A 10 12.22 7.42 -2.50
N TYR A 11 11.81 8.67 -2.32
CA TYR A 11 11.54 9.28 -1.02
C TYR A 11 10.08 9.06 -0.64
N GLY A 12 9.76 9.07 0.65
CA GLY A 12 8.41 8.74 1.14
C GLY A 12 8.26 7.31 1.67
N GLY A 13 9.37 6.59 1.90
CA GLY A 13 9.39 5.39 2.76
C GLY A 13 9.09 5.67 4.24
N GLY A 14 8.57 6.85 4.60
CA GLY A 14 8.22 7.20 5.96
C GLY A 14 6.98 6.44 6.39
N TYR A 15 7.12 5.48 7.33
CA TYR A 15 6.04 4.82 8.08
C TYR A 15 4.77 4.37 7.31
N HIS A 16 4.83 4.30 5.98
CA HIS A 16 3.83 3.69 5.09
C HIS A 16 4.14 2.21 4.82
N GLY A 17 5.26 1.75 5.38
CA GLY A 17 5.65 0.35 5.37
C GLY A 17 4.53 -0.52 5.92
N ALA A 18 4.29 -1.62 5.22
CA ALA A 18 3.77 -2.83 5.81
C ALA A 18 4.36 -3.00 7.23
N SER A 19 3.55 -3.21 8.27
CA SER A 19 4.06 -3.69 9.57
C SER A 19 3.92 -5.20 9.64
N GLU A 20 4.48 -5.84 10.68
CA GLU A 20 4.61 -7.30 10.75
C GLU A 20 3.31 -8.02 10.35
N GLY A 21 3.39 -8.75 9.23
CA GLY A 21 2.31 -9.57 8.70
C GLY A 21 1.31 -8.88 7.77
N TYR A 22 1.43 -7.60 7.44
CA TYR A 22 0.44 -6.87 6.62
C TYR A 22 1.06 -6.13 5.45
N ALA A 23 0.36 -6.06 4.31
CA ALA A 23 0.79 -5.32 3.13
C ALA A 23 0.70 -3.79 3.32
N CYS A 24 1.01 -3.04 2.26
CA CYS A 24 1.05 -1.57 2.25
C CYS A 24 -0.19 -0.91 2.90
N GLY A 25 0.10 0.10 3.74
CA GLY A 25 -0.90 1.00 4.32
C GLY A 25 -1.43 0.60 5.70
N ARG A 26 -0.79 -0.32 6.42
CA ARG A 26 -1.28 -0.78 7.74
C ARG A 26 -1.38 0.33 8.80
N HIS A 27 -0.52 1.33 8.74
CA HIS A 27 -0.48 2.47 9.67
C HIS A 27 -0.79 3.81 8.99
N LEU A 28 -1.41 3.77 7.82
CA LEU A 28 -1.63 4.95 6.99
C LEU A 28 -3.11 5.17 6.69
N MET A 29 -3.58 6.38 6.95
CA MET A 29 -4.81 6.95 6.42
C MET A 29 -4.52 8.39 6.03
N ALA A 30 -5.05 8.86 4.90
CA ALA A 30 -4.98 10.25 4.48
C ALA A 30 -6.34 10.93 4.67
N VAL A 31 -6.32 12.19 5.05
CA VAL A 31 -7.51 13.07 5.07
C VAL A 31 -7.37 14.06 3.92
N MET A 32 -8.34 14.06 3.02
CA MET A 32 -8.40 14.94 1.86
C MET A 32 -8.83 16.37 2.27
N PRO A 33 -8.59 17.40 1.44
CA PRO A 33 -8.99 18.78 1.76
C PRO A 33 -10.49 18.99 2.02
N ASP A 34 -11.34 18.11 1.50
CA ASP A 34 -12.79 18.10 1.71
C ASP A 34 -13.23 17.22 2.89
N ALA A 35 -12.28 16.86 3.76
CA ALA A 35 -12.43 16.00 4.93
C ALA A 35 -12.78 14.53 4.65
N ARG A 36 -12.79 14.06 3.39
CA ARG A 36 -12.88 12.63 3.12
C ARG A 36 -11.63 11.91 3.63
N ALA A 37 -11.82 10.89 4.46
CA ALA A 37 -10.75 9.98 4.82
C ALA A 37 -10.58 8.92 3.72
N VAL A 38 -9.35 8.61 3.33
CA VAL A 38 -9.01 7.62 2.29
C VAL A 38 -7.79 6.81 2.74
N LYS A 39 -7.58 5.63 2.13
CA LYS A 39 -6.43 4.78 2.48
C LYS A 39 -5.08 5.52 2.32
N CYS A 40 -4.87 6.12 1.16
CA CYS A 40 -3.79 7.07 0.90
C CYS A 40 -4.21 8.02 -0.22
N GLY A 41 -3.40 9.04 -0.53
CA GLY A 41 -3.75 10.06 -1.53
C GLY A 41 -4.05 9.52 -2.94
N PHE A 42 -3.60 8.31 -3.28
CA PHE A 42 -3.94 7.66 -4.55
C PHE A 42 -5.36 7.06 -4.59
N TYR A 43 -5.99 6.83 -3.43
CA TYR A 43 -7.35 6.28 -3.30
C TYR A 43 -8.40 7.39 -3.10
N SER A 44 -8.24 8.54 -3.77
CA SER A 44 -9.10 9.72 -3.60
C SER A 44 -10.57 9.47 -3.98
N ASP A 45 -10.86 8.42 -4.72
CA ASP A 45 -12.17 7.94 -5.13
C ASP A 45 -12.79 6.92 -4.14
N LYS A 46 -11.99 6.33 -3.24
CA LYS A 46 -12.44 5.30 -2.28
C LYS A 46 -12.45 5.84 -0.86
N THR A 47 -13.53 6.55 -0.54
CA THR A 47 -13.73 7.14 0.79
C THR A 47 -13.96 6.07 1.87
N LEU A 48 -13.33 6.26 3.02
CA LEU A 48 -13.56 5.53 4.27
C LEU A 48 -14.61 6.25 5.14
N GLY A 49 -14.93 7.52 4.85
CA GLY A 49 -15.88 8.32 5.60
C GLY A 49 -15.49 9.79 5.67
N ASP A 50 -16.20 10.54 6.51
CA ASP A 50 -15.92 11.94 6.79
C ASP A 50 -15.14 12.06 8.12
N ALA A 51 -13.92 12.56 8.03
CA ALA A 51 -13.02 12.74 9.17
C ALA A 51 -13.56 13.73 10.23
N ARG A 52 -14.46 14.65 9.85
CA ARG A 52 -15.10 15.59 10.79
C ARG A 52 -16.06 14.90 11.73
N ILE A 53 -16.66 13.79 11.31
CA ILE A 53 -17.55 12.98 12.14
C ILE A 53 -16.72 12.14 13.11
N SER A 54 -15.76 11.37 12.57
CA SER A 54 -14.91 10.50 13.39
C SER A 54 -13.72 9.96 12.59
N LEU A 55 -12.50 10.40 12.96
CA LEU A 55 -11.26 9.83 12.44
C LEU A 55 -11.11 8.35 12.81
N LYS A 56 -11.52 7.97 14.01
CA LYS A 56 -11.45 6.59 14.51
C LYS A 56 -12.31 5.66 13.67
N ASP A 57 -13.55 6.06 13.36
CA ASP A 57 -14.45 5.19 12.58
C ASP A 57 -14.01 5.10 11.11
N CYS A 58 -13.47 6.17 10.55
CA CYS A 58 -12.83 6.13 9.24
C CYS A 58 -11.66 5.13 9.22
N TRP A 59 -10.81 5.15 10.26
CA TRP A 59 -9.70 4.21 10.39
C TRP A 59 -10.18 2.75 10.49
N LEU A 60 -11.18 2.49 11.34
CA LEU A 60 -11.70 1.12 11.57
C LEU A 60 -12.38 0.51 10.34
N ARG A 61 -12.78 1.31 9.36
CA ARG A 61 -13.34 0.83 8.08
C ARG A 61 -12.27 0.39 7.08
N MET A 62 -11.00 0.66 7.34
CA MET A 62 -9.93 0.35 6.41
C MET A 62 -9.68 -1.16 6.32
N GLU A 63 -9.60 -1.67 5.10
CA GLU A 63 -9.16 -3.04 4.86
C GLU A 63 -7.63 -3.15 4.98
N HIS A 64 -7.19 -3.95 5.96
CA HIS A 64 -5.79 -4.31 6.15
C HIS A 64 -5.55 -5.71 5.58
N ILE A 65 -4.70 -5.80 4.56
CA ILE A 65 -4.44 -7.05 3.84
C ILE A 65 -3.27 -7.78 4.51
N PRO A 66 -3.46 -8.99 5.04
CA PRO A 66 -2.37 -9.81 5.53
C PRO A 66 -1.43 -10.24 4.39
N ILE A 67 -0.11 -10.31 4.65
CA ILE A 67 0.89 -10.67 3.64
C ILE A 67 0.70 -12.12 3.15
N ASP A 68 0.23 -13.03 4.02
CA ASP A 68 -0.03 -14.44 3.68
C ASP A 68 -1.20 -14.62 2.69
N LYS A 69 -2.03 -13.58 2.48
CA LYS A 69 -3.09 -13.56 1.47
C LYS A 69 -2.63 -13.08 0.10
N LEU A 70 -1.43 -12.51 0.00
CA LEU A 70 -0.89 -12.07 -1.28
C LEU A 70 -0.56 -13.27 -2.16
N GLU A 71 -0.74 -13.12 -3.47
CA GLU A 71 -0.42 -14.16 -4.44
C GLU A 71 1.08 -14.44 -4.50
N CYS A 72 1.91 -13.41 -4.25
CA CYS A 72 3.36 -13.52 -4.21
C CYS A 72 3.94 -13.83 -2.82
N ARG A 73 3.13 -14.28 -1.85
CA ARG A 73 3.54 -14.51 -0.44
C ARG A 73 4.83 -15.32 -0.27
N ASP A 74 5.12 -16.25 -1.19
CA ASP A 74 6.29 -17.14 -1.16
C ASP A 74 7.50 -16.58 -1.93
N CYS A 75 7.45 -15.32 -2.39
CA CYS A 75 8.51 -14.67 -3.16
C CYS A 75 9.77 -14.44 -2.31
N SER A 76 10.95 -14.65 -2.92
CA SER A 76 12.26 -14.42 -2.29
C SER A 76 12.46 -12.99 -1.78
N ALA A 77 11.83 -11.99 -2.41
CA ALA A 77 11.91 -10.59 -2.00
C ALA A 77 10.85 -10.19 -0.96
N MET A 78 10.01 -11.12 -0.46
CA MET A 78 8.84 -10.76 0.36
C MET A 78 9.20 -10.02 1.66
N LYS A 79 10.32 -10.37 2.29
CA LYS A 79 10.75 -9.78 3.56
C LYS A 79 11.00 -8.27 3.43
N GLU A 80 11.62 -7.86 2.33
CA GLU A 80 11.97 -6.48 2.01
C GLU A 80 10.83 -5.77 1.25
N CYS A 81 10.27 -6.42 0.22
CA CYS A 81 9.26 -5.86 -0.67
C CYS A 81 7.86 -5.77 -0.02
N ARG A 82 7.50 -6.76 0.80
CA ARG A 82 6.20 -6.88 1.49
C ARG A 82 4.99 -6.75 0.55
N GLY A 83 5.17 -7.22 -0.68
CA GLY A 83 4.17 -7.14 -1.75
C GLY A 83 4.12 -5.80 -2.50
N GLY A 84 4.84 -4.76 -2.08
CA GLY A 84 4.81 -3.45 -2.73
C GLY A 84 3.47 -2.70 -2.61
N CYS A 85 3.27 -1.71 -3.49
CA CYS A 85 2.14 -0.80 -3.43
C CYS A 85 0.84 -1.45 -3.91
N ARG A 86 -0.18 -1.46 -3.05
CA ARG A 86 -1.51 -2.01 -3.40
C ARG A 86 -2.26 -1.17 -4.45
N PHE A 87 -1.88 0.09 -4.64
CA PHE A 87 -2.46 0.94 -5.68
C PHE A 87 -1.90 0.60 -7.07
N ARG A 88 -0.61 0.23 -7.16
CA ARG A 88 0.03 -0.18 -8.43
C ARG A 88 -0.27 -1.62 -8.82
N ALA A 89 -0.63 -2.47 -7.85
CA ALA A 89 -1.02 -3.84 -8.12
C ALA A 89 -2.27 -3.88 -9.03
N PRO A 90 -2.33 -4.77 -10.05
CA PRO A 90 -3.48 -4.90 -10.95
C PRO A 90 -4.81 -5.17 -10.23
N HIS A 91 -4.74 -5.87 -9.09
CA HIS A 91 -5.84 -6.05 -8.15
C HIS A 91 -5.30 -6.22 -6.74
N LEU A 92 -6.20 -6.28 -5.75
CA LEU A 92 -5.88 -6.16 -4.33
C LEU A 92 -4.80 -7.14 -3.82
N LEU A 93 -4.78 -8.37 -4.35
CA LEU A 93 -3.89 -9.45 -3.92
C LEU A 93 -2.70 -9.70 -4.84
N ALA A 94 -2.70 -9.10 -6.05
CA ALA A 94 -1.63 -9.27 -7.02
C ALA A 94 -0.31 -8.63 -6.56
N PRO A 95 0.85 -9.07 -7.09
CA PRO A 95 2.11 -8.38 -6.89
C PRO A 95 2.12 -6.96 -7.48
N ASP A 96 2.92 -6.07 -6.90
CA ASP A 96 3.22 -4.77 -7.50
C ASP A 96 4.25 -4.94 -8.64
N PRO A 97 3.87 -4.74 -9.92
CA PRO A 97 4.74 -5.00 -11.05
C PRO A 97 5.98 -4.11 -11.09
N ALA A 98 5.90 -2.89 -10.55
CA ALA A 98 7.05 -1.99 -10.48
C ALA A 98 8.10 -2.52 -9.50
N MET A 99 7.66 -3.03 -8.35
CA MET A 99 8.55 -3.63 -7.36
C MET A 99 9.09 -4.99 -7.84
N CYS A 100 8.29 -5.81 -8.51
CA CYS A 100 8.78 -7.04 -9.14
C CYS A 100 9.93 -6.73 -10.11
N CYS A 101 9.77 -5.73 -10.97
CA CYS A 101 10.83 -5.30 -11.88
C CYS A 101 12.07 -4.78 -11.14
N PHE A 102 11.90 -4.04 -10.03
CA PHE A 102 13.00 -3.54 -9.20
C PHE A 102 13.81 -4.68 -8.57
N TYR A 103 13.14 -5.71 -8.05
CA TYR A 103 13.78 -6.90 -7.45
C TYR A 103 14.19 -7.97 -8.47
N GLY A 104 13.98 -7.76 -9.77
CA GLY A 104 14.31 -8.74 -10.81
C GLY A 104 13.41 -9.99 -10.82
N ILE A 105 12.20 -9.90 -10.27
CA ILE A 105 11.18 -10.97 -10.26
C ILE A 105 10.33 -10.86 -11.54
N GLY A 106 10.17 -11.98 -12.26
CA GLY A 106 9.40 -12.11 -13.50
C GLY A 106 8.34 -13.19 -13.42
#